data_AF-A0A928EWY1-F1
#
_entry.id   AF-A0A928EWY1-F1
#
_cell.length_a   1.000
_cell.length_b   1.000
_cell.length_c   1.000
_cell.angle_alpha   90.00
_cell.angle_beta   90.00
_cell.angle_gamma   90.00
#
_symmetry.space_group_name_H-M   'P 1'
#
loop_
_entity.id
_entity.type
_entity.pdbx_description
1 polymer ?
#
loop_
_entity_poly.entity_id
_entity_poly.type
_entity_poly.pdbx_seq_one_letter_code
_entity_poly.pdbx_strand_id
1 'polypeptide(L)'
;MSSIKQIEDRAKEKNRVLSGTLYLVATPIGNLADLSERAIKVLSEVDFIAAEDTRNSMRLLTHLGISKPMVSYFEHNKRERGEQIAARLEGGESCALITDAGTPAISDPGEDMVALCAERGIPVTSVPGPVASITALTLSGLPTGRFTFEGFLSVNKAERRAHLSALANETRTMLFHEAPHKLQATLDDLARVFGEDRRIAICRELTKAHEEILRLTLGEAVAYYKEQSPRGEYVLVVEGAKDAVAASFWDAMDVPTHVQHYISGGMAKMDAIKQVARDRGVAKNEIYKQMVDE
;
A
#
# COMPACT_ATOMS: atom_id res chain seq x y z
N MET A 1 -8.33 -39.86 11.16
CA MET A 1 -9.68 -39.26 11.21
C MET A 1 -9.88 -38.18 12.30
N SER A 2 -8.95 -37.98 13.26
CA SER A 2 -9.08 -36.98 14.33
C SER A 2 -8.62 -35.54 13.99
N SER A 3 -8.14 -35.27 12.77
CA SER A 3 -7.50 -33.98 12.45
C SER A 3 -8.43 -32.98 11.76
N ILE A 4 -9.34 -33.43 10.88
CA ILE A 4 -10.25 -32.54 10.14
C ILE A 4 -11.38 -32.04 11.04
N LYS A 5 -12.00 -32.93 11.83
CA LYS A 5 -13.12 -32.55 12.72
C LYS A 5 -12.71 -31.53 13.79
N GLN A 6 -11.50 -31.63 14.35
CA GLN A 6 -10.97 -30.64 15.30
C GLN A 6 -10.63 -29.30 14.64
N ILE A 7 -10.20 -29.31 13.37
CA ILE A 7 -9.98 -28.09 12.58
C ILE A 7 -11.33 -27.44 12.25
N GLU A 8 -12.33 -28.21 11.85
CA GLU A 8 -13.69 -27.76 11.57
C GLU A 8 -14.38 -27.20 12.82
N ASP A 9 -14.25 -27.87 13.97
CA ASP A 9 -14.85 -27.43 15.24
C ASP A 9 -14.17 -26.15 15.76
N ARG A 10 -12.83 -26.05 15.67
CA ARG A 10 -12.10 -24.79 15.98
C ARG A 10 -12.39 -23.67 14.97
N ALA A 11 -12.60 -24.00 13.70
CA ALA A 11 -12.99 -23.03 12.67
C ALA A 11 -14.41 -22.51 12.92
N LYS A 12 -15.34 -23.37 13.33
CA LYS A 12 -16.69 -22.96 13.77
C LYS A 12 -16.65 -22.03 14.97
N GLU A 13 -15.76 -22.30 15.93
CA GLU A 13 -15.58 -21.46 17.11
C GLU A 13 -14.97 -20.08 16.78
N LYS A 14 -13.96 -20.03 15.89
CA LYS A 14 -13.36 -18.77 15.41
C LYS A 14 -14.23 -17.96 14.44
N ASN A 15 -15.17 -18.60 13.74
CA ASN A 15 -16.04 -17.93 12.76
C ASN A 15 -17.36 -17.43 13.38
N ARG A 16 -17.57 -17.59 14.69
CA ARG A 16 -18.76 -17.09 15.36
C ARG A 16 -18.67 -15.56 15.59
N VAL A 17 -19.76 -14.85 15.35
CA VAL A 17 -19.89 -13.45 15.77
C VAL A 17 -20.07 -13.39 17.28
N LEU A 18 -19.24 -12.58 17.94
CA LEU A 18 -19.16 -12.39 19.37
C LEU A 18 -19.85 -11.09 19.75
N SER A 19 -20.60 -11.15 20.85
CA SER A 19 -21.20 -10.00 21.50
C SER A 19 -20.12 -9.01 21.98
N GLY A 20 -20.45 -7.72 21.96
CA GLY A 20 -19.57 -6.64 22.43
C GLY A 20 -18.25 -6.50 21.65
N THR A 21 -18.20 -6.97 20.40
CA THR A 21 -16.98 -6.99 19.59
C THR A 21 -17.14 -6.12 18.34
N LEU A 22 -16.11 -5.32 18.05
CA LEU A 22 -15.96 -4.58 16.80
C LEU A 22 -15.25 -5.44 15.76
N TYR A 23 -15.88 -5.61 14.59
CA TYR A 23 -15.34 -6.32 13.44
C TYR A 23 -14.93 -5.33 12.36
N LEU A 24 -13.65 -5.23 12.05
CA LEU A 24 -13.16 -4.51 10.87
C LEU A 24 -13.36 -5.41 9.64
N VAL A 25 -14.29 -5.08 8.76
CA VAL A 25 -14.63 -5.93 7.62
C VAL A 25 -14.20 -5.26 6.32
N ALA A 26 -13.26 -5.86 5.62
CA ALA A 26 -12.82 -5.36 4.33
C ALA A 26 -13.91 -5.56 3.26
N THR A 27 -14.20 -4.52 2.48
CA THR A 27 -15.16 -4.49 1.38
C THR A 27 -14.46 -4.54 0.02
N PRO A 28 -15.16 -4.88 -1.08
CA PRO A 28 -14.56 -4.93 -2.41
C PRO A 28 -13.99 -3.58 -2.87
N ILE A 29 -12.92 -3.63 -3.68
CA ILE A 29 -12.30 -2.42 -4.28
C ILE A 29 -12.73 -2.17 -5.74
N GLY A 30 -13.70 -2.95 -6.24
CA GLY A 30 -14.18 -2.84 -7.61
C GLY A 30 -14.97 -4.03 -8.11
N ASN A 31 -14.68 -5.24 -7.61
CA ASN A 31 -15.38 -6.47 -7.98
C ASN A 31 -16.07 -7.13 -6.79
N LEU A 32 -17.40 -7.28 -6.87
CA LEU A 32 -18.22 -7.88 -5.80
C LEU A 32 -17.79 -9.31 -5.44
N ALA A 33 -17.16 -10.04 -6.35
CA ALA A 33 -16.65 -11.39 -6.11
C ALA A 33 -15.44 -11.43 -5.15
N ASP A 34 -14.80 -10.29 -4.85
CA ASP A 34 -13.65 -10.23 -3.95
C ASP A 34 -14.05 -10.26 -2.47
N LEU A 35 -15.35 -10.23 -2.17
CA LEU A 35 -15.85 -10.32 -0.80
C LEU A 35 -15.78 -11.77 -0.30
N SER A 36 -15.11 -11.99 0.83
CA SER A 36 -15.00 -13.34 1.41
C SER A 36 -16.34 -13.82 2.00
N GLU A 37 -16.55 -15.14 2.01
CA GLU A 37 -17.71 -15.76 2.68
C GLU A 37 -17.81 -15.36 4.15
N ARG A 38 -16.66 -15.17 4.83
CA ARG A 38 -16.61 -14.73 6.22
C ARG A 38 -17.10 -13.29 6.38
N ALA A 39 -16.79 -12.40 5.44
CA ALA A 39 -17.28 -11.03 5.46
C ALA A 39 -18.81 -11.00 5.32
N ILE A 40 -19.35 -11.76 4.35
CA ILE A 40 -20.81 -11.91 4.16
C ILE A 40 -21.47 -12.41 5.45
N LYS A 41 -20.92 -13.45 6.07
CA LYS A 41 -21.42 -14.01 7.33
C LYS A 41 -21.41 -12.98 8.46
N VAL A 42 -20.29 -12.29 8.69
CA VAL A 42 -20.18 -11.29 9.75
C VAL A 42 -21.16 -10.16 9.52
N LEU A 43 -21.24 -9.59 8.32
CA LEU A 43 -22.21 -8.54 7.98
C LEU A 43 -23.66 -9.01 8.18
N SER A 44 -23.95 -10.30 7.96
CA SER A 44 -25.29 -10.89 8.16
C SER A 44 -25.62 -11.19 9.62
N GLU A 45 -24.63 -11.32 10.50
CA GLU A 45 -24.83 -11.77 11.88
C GLU A 45 -24.65 -10.67 12.92
N VAL A 46 -23.84 -9.65 12.67
CA VAL A 46 -23.69 -8.52 13.61
C VAL A 46 -25.01 -7.80 13.86
N ASP A 47 -25.13 -7.14 15.02
CA ASP A 47 -26.34 -6.42 15.40
C ASP A 47 -26.53 -5.14 14.57
N PHE A 48 -25.44 -4.48 14.22
CA PHE A 48 -25.46 -3.31 13.34
C PHE A 48 -24.14 -3.11 12.59
N ILE A 49 -24.17 -2.22 11.60
CA ILE A 49 -23.02 -1.87 10.77
C ILE A 49 -22.72 -0.38 10.93
N ALA A 50 -21.47 -0.05 11.25
CA ALA A 50 -20.93 1.30 11.12
C ALA A 50 -20.33 1.43 9.71
N ALA A 51 -20.79 2.42 8.94
CA ALA A 51 -20.39 2.60 7.55
C ALA A 51 -19.98 4.04 7.26
N GLU A 52 -18.94 4.22 6.44
CA GLU A 52 -18.49 5.53 5.95
C GLU A 52 -19.60 6.27 5.19
N ASP A 53 -20.03 5.74 4.03
CA ASP A 53 -21.26 6.16 3.36
C ASP A 53 -22.31 5.03 3.40
N THR A 54 -23.38 5.28 4.17
CA THR A 54 -24.49 4.33 4.33
C THR A 54 -25.26 4.10 3.03
N ARG A 55 -25.23 5.02 2.06
CA ARG A 55 -25.89 4.86 0.75
C ARG A 55 -25.11 3.91 -0.14
N ASN A 56 -23.79 4.02 -0.16
CA ASN A 56 -22.92 3.10 -0.90
C ASN A 56 -23.00 1.70 -0.27
N SER A 57 -22.87 1.63 1.06
CA SER A 57 -22.99 0.40 1.82
C SER A 57 -24.35 -0.29 1.63
N MET A 58 -25.44 0.47 1.54
CA MET A 58 -26.78 -0.09 1.27
C MET A 58 -26.83 -0.87 -0.05
N ARG A 59 -26.16 -0.40 -1.10
CA ARG A 59 -26.12 -1.09 -2.40
C ARG A 59 -25.39 -2.43 -2.29
N LEU A 60 -24.26 -2.45 -1.60
CA LEU A 60 -23.50 -3.68 -1.32
C LEU A 60 -24.37 -4.68 -0.53
N LEU A 61 -24.96 -4.25 0.59
CA LEU A 61 -25.79 -5.12 1.43
C LEU A 61 -27.02 -5.64 0.68
N THR A 62 -27.66 -4.80 -0.14
CA THR A 62 -28.79 -5.21 -0.98
C THR A 62 -28.38 -6.31 -1.98
N HIS A 63 -27.23 -6.17 -2.63
CA HIS A 63 -26.71 -7.19 -3.55
C HIS A 63 -26.48 -8.53 -2.84
N LEU A 64 -26.05 -8.49 -1.58
CA LEU A 64 -25.80 -9.68 -0.74
C LEU A 64 -27.08 -10.24 -0.08
N GLY A 65 -28.24 -9.59 -0.23
CA GLY A 65 -29.47 -9.96 0.47
C GLY A 65 -29.42 -9.72 1.98
N ILE A 66 -28.56 -8.81 2.44
CA ILE A 66 -28.35 -8.49 3.86
C ILE A 66 -29.17 -7.24 4.23
N SER A 67 -29.93 -7.33 5.32
CA SER A 67 -30.64 -6.20 5.92
C SER A 67 -30.18 -6.02 7.37
N LYS A 68 -29.55 -4.88 7.66
CA LYS A 68 -29.04 -4.53 8.99
C LYS A 68 -29.22 -3.05 9.31
N PRO A 69 -29.44 -2.69 10.58
CA PRO A 69 -29.33 -1.30 11.02
C PRO A 69 -27.93 -0.75 10.70
N MET A 70 -27.88 0.48 10.18
CA MET A 70 -26.62 1.16 9.89
C MET A 70 -26.48 2.46 10.67
N VAL A 71 -25.25 2.76 11.09
CA VAL A 71 -24.83 4.03 11.66
C VAL A 71 -23.78 4.62 10.73
N SER A 72 -23.92 5.90 10.36
CA SER A 72 -22.87 6.57 9.58
C SER A 72 -21.70 6.93 10.48
N TYR A 73 -20.48 6.63 10.03
CA TYR A 73 -19.25 6.88 10.76
C TYR A 73 -18.15 7.32 9.79
N PHE A 74 -17.84 8.62 9.80
CA PHE A 74 -16.91 9.26 8.86
C PHE A 74 -16.20 10.45 9.50
N GLU A 75 -15.20 11.02 8.80
CA GLU A 75 -14.22 11.95 9.37
C GLU A 75 -14.81 13.09 10.23
N HIS A 76 -15.92 13.71 9.79
CA HIS A 76 -16.51 14.86 10.50
C HIS A 76 -17.40 14.48 11.70
N ASN A 77 -17.85 13.24 11.82
CA ASN A 77 -18.73 12.80 12.90
C ASN A 77 -18.11 11.72 13.80
N LYS A 78 -16.89 11.26 13.46
CA LYS A 78 -16.24 10.10 14.09
C LYS A 78 -16.11 10.18 15.60
N ARG A 79 -15.92 11.38 16.16
CA ARG A 79 -15.86 11.57 17.61
C ARG A 79 -17.20 11.31 18.30
N GLU A 80 -18.27 11.93 17.83
CA GLU A 80 -19.60 11.77 18.45
C GLU A 80 -20.16 10.36 18.19
N ARG A 81 -20.03 9.87 16.95
CA ARG A 81 -20.52 8.55 16.57
C ARG A 81 -19.69 7.42 17.17
N GLY A 82 -18.38 7.61 17.30
CA GLY A 82 -17.50 6.65 17.96
C GLY A 82 -17.91 6.36 19.40
N GLU A 83 -18.23 7.40 20.16
CA GLU A 83 -18.77 7.29 21.53
C GLU A 83 -20.08 6.47 21.58
N GLN A 84 -21.01 6.75 20.67
CA GLN A 84 -22.29 6.03 20.58
C GLN A 84 -22.09 4.55 20.20
N ILE A 85 -21.18 4.28 19.26
CA ILE A 85 -20.85 2.92 18.82
C ILE A 85 -20.17 2.16 19.97
N ALA A 86 -19.22 2.77 20.66
CA ALA A 86 -18.54 2.18 21.81
C ALA A 86 -19.51 1.82 22.93
N ALA A 87 -20.45 2.71 23.28
CA ALA A 87 -21.46 2.44 24.30
C ALA A 87 -22.36 1.24 23.94
N ARG A 88 -22.71 1.07 22.66
CA ARG A 88 -23.48 -0.09 22.19
C ARG A 88 -22.67 -1.39 22.28
N LEU A 89 -21.39 -1.35 21.94
CA LEU A 89 -20.47 -2.46 22.09
C LEU A 89 -20.32 -2.86 23.57
N GLU A 90 -20.17 -1.90 24.48
CA GLU A 90 -20.14 -2.14 25.94
C GLU A 90 -21.47 -2.73 26.46
N GLY A 91 -22.59 -2.36 25.83
CA GLY A 91 -23.91 -2.95 26.06
C GLY A 91 -24.07 -4.38 25.53
N GLY A 92 -23.04 -4.95 24.88
CA GLY A 92 -23.02 -6.31 24.37
C GLY A 92 -23.47 -6.44 22.91
N GLU A 93 -23.80 -5.35 22.20
CA GLU A 93 -24.05 -5.43 20.76
C GLU A 93 -22.75 -5.69 20.00
N SER A 94 -22.86 -6.34 18.84
CA SER A 94 -21.77 -6.58 17.90
C SER A 94 -21.86 -5.60 16.72
N CYS A 95 -20.73 -5.08 16.27
CA CYS A 95 -20.67 -4.08 15.20
C CYS A 95 -19.69 -4.52 14.12
N ALA A 96 -20.07 -4.40 12.85
CA ALA A 96 -19.11 -4.39 11.75
C ALA A 96 -18.82 -2.95 11.31
N LEU A 97 -17.56 -2.56 11.29
CA LEU A 97 -17.09 -1.33 10.64
C LEU A 97 -16.68 -1.65 9.21
N ILE A 98 -17.24 -0.92 8.26
CA ILE A 98 -16.92 -0.97 6.83
C ILE A 98 -16.66 0.43 6.27
N THR A 99 -15.82 0.49 5.25
CA THR A 99 -15.57 1.69 4.44
C THR A 99 -16.06 1.47 3.02
N ASP A 100 -16.06 2.53 2.22
CA ASP A 100 -16.62 2.47 0.86
C ASP A 100 -15.91 1.42 -0.02
N ALA A 101 -14.62 1.21 0.20
CA ALA A 101 -13.84 0.18 -0.47
C ALA A 101 -12.61 -0.23 0.34
N GLY A 102 -12.27 -1.52 0.32
CA GLY A 102 -11.04 -2.02 0.92
C GLY A 102 -11.12 -2.22 2.42
N THR A 103 -9.99 -2.06 3.11
CA THR A 103 -9.87 -2.39 4.54
C THR A 103 -10.03 -1.13 5.40
N PRO A 104 -11.01 -1.10 6.34
CA PRO A 104 -11.21 0.04 7.23
C PRO A 104 -9.96 0.42 8.05
N ALA A 105 -9.93 1.67 8.52
CA ALA A 105 -8.83 2.26 9.28
C ALA A 105 -7.50 2.43 8.51
N ILE A 106 -7.46 2.20 7.19
CA ILE A 106 -6.31 2.48 6.33
C ILE A 106 -6.74 3.50 5.28
N SER A 107 -6.28 4.75 5.42
CA SER A 107 -6.70 5.92 4.61
C SER A 107 -8.18 6.31 4.69
N ASP A 108 -9.02 5.44 5.25
CA ASP A 108 -10.44 5.66 5.53
C ASP A 108 -10.69 5.77 7.06
N PRO A 109 -11.88 6.22 7.49
CA PRO A 109 -12.25 6.28 8.91
C PRO A 109 -12.11 4.92 9.62
N GLY A 110 -11.76 4.96 10.91
CA GLY A 110 -11.75 3.76 11.77
C GLY A 110 -10.56 3.65 12.71
N GLU A 111 -9.44 4.32 12.42
CA GLU A 111 -8.26 4.33 13.30
C GLU A 111 -8.64 4.78 14.72
N ASP A 112 -9.39 5.86 14.81
CA ASP A 112 -9.88 6.42 16.07
C ASP A 112 -10.93 5.52 16.76
N MET A 113 -11.79 4.82 16.00
CA MET A 113 -12.70 3.82 16.57
C MET A 113 -11.93 2.67 17.21
N VAL A 114 -10.91 2.16 16.53
CA VAL A 114 -10.07 1.06 17.04
C VAL A 114 -9.31 1.52 18.29
N ALA A 115 -8.76 2.73 18.28
CA ALA A 115 -8.10 3.31 19.44
C ALA A 115 -9.06 3.47 20.63
N LEU A 116 -10.27 3.98 20.40
CA LEU A 116 -11.31 4.12 21.41
C LEU A 116 -11.72 2.76 22.00
N CYS A 117 -11.90 1.74 21.15
CA CYS A 117 -12.18 0.38 21.61
C CYS A 117 -11.04 -0.17 22.48
N ALA A 118 -9.78 0.04 22.05
CA ALA A 118 -8.62 -0.41 22.82
C ALA A 118 -8.53 0.28 24.19
N GLU A 119 -8.79 1.59 24.25
CA GLU A 119 -8.83 2.36 25.50
C GLU A 119 -9.89 1.81 26.49
N ARG A 120 -11.04 1.37 25.97
CA ARG A 120 -12.16 0.85 26.76
C ARG A 120 -12.13 -0.65 27.02
N GLY A 121 -11.11 -1.35 26.50
CA GLY A 121 -11.04 -2.82 26.59
C GLY A 121 -12.12 -3.54 25.77
N ILE A 122 -12.71 -2.87 24.78
CA ILE A 122 -13.67 -3.48 23.84
C ILE A 122 -12.88 -4.35 22.85
N PRO A 123 -13.23 -5.64 22.70
CA PRO A 123 -12.59 -6.51 21.72
C PRO A 123 -12.72 -5.98 20.28
N VAL A 124 -11.60 -5.94 19.58
CA VAL A 124 -11.54 -5.64 18.14
C VAL A 124 -10.95 -6.84 17.41
N THR A 125 -11.56 -7.22 16.31
CA THR A 125 -11.04 -8.25 15.39
C THR A 125 -11.23 -7.82 13.94
N SER A 126 -10.55 -8.48 13.02
CA SER A 126 -10.60 -8.16 11.60
C SER A 126 -11.05 -9.35 10.76
N VAL A 127 -11.83 -9.07 9.72
CA VAL A 127 -12.09 -9.95 8.58
C VAL A 127 -11.19 -9.50 7.44
N PRO A 128 -10.07 -10.20 7.17
CA PRO A 128 -9.18 -9.90 6.06
C PRO A 128 -9.93 -9.92 4.74
N GLY A 129 -9.46 -9.10 3.81
CA GLY A 129 -10.03 -9.00 2.49
C GLY A 129 -9.25 -8.02 1.62
N PRO A 130 -9.91 -7.40 0.63
CA PRO A 130 -9.24 -6.59 -0.38
C PRO A 130 -8.50 -5.38 0.21
N VAL A 131 -7.29 -5.15 -0.32
CA VAL A 131 -6.46 -3.96 -0.03
C VAL A 131 -5.81 -3.51 -1.33
N ALA A 132 -6.21 -2.34 -1.85
CA ALA A 132 -5.75 -1.85 -3.14
C ALA A 132 -4.21 -1.70 -3.21
N SER A 133 -3.59 -1.17 -2.16
CA SER A 133 -2.14 -0.95 -2.10
C SER A 133 -1.32 -2.25 -2.17
N ILE A 134 -1.77 -3.30 -1.49
CA ILE A 134 -1.11 -4.61 -1.51
C ILE A 134 -1.33 -5.30 -2.85
N THR A 135 -2.54 -5.24 -3.42
CA THR A 135 -2.82 -5.76 -4.76
C THR A 135 -1.95 -5.05 -5.82
N ALA A 136 -1.81 -3.73 -5.74
CA ALA A 136 -0.93 -2.98 -6.63
C ALA A 136 0.54 -3.40 -6.47
N LEU A 137 1.02 -3.54 -5.23
CA LEU A 137 2.39 -3.95 -4.94
C LEU A 137 2.72 -5.31 -5.57
N THR A 138 1.83 -6.30 -5.45
CA THR A 138 2.05 -7.63 -6.03
C THR A 138 2.02 -7.63 -7.56
N LEU A 139 1.26 -6.73 -8.17
CA LEU A 139 1.21 -6.54 -9.63
C LEU A 139 2.36 -5.67 -10.17
N SER A 140 3.02 -4.88 -9.33
CA SER A 140 3.97 -3.85 -9.76
C SER A 140 5.22 -4.38 -10.47
N GLY A 141 5.71 -5.56 -10.08
CA GLY A 141 7.03 -6.06 -10.51
C GLY A 141 8.21 -5.39 -9.81
N LEU A 142 7.97 -4.64 -8.73
CA LEU A 142 9.00 -4.01 -7.88
C LEU A 142 9.29 -4.86 -6.63
N PRO A 143 10.41 -4.60 -5.92
CA PRO A 143 10.74 -5.34 -4.70
C PRO A 143 9.64 -5.21 -3.63
N THR A 144 9.25 -6.33 -3.04
CA THR A 144 8.16 -6.41 -2.05
C THR A 144 8.62 -6.77 -0.64
N GLY A 145 9.91 -7.05 -0.44
CA GLY A 145 10.44 -7.51 0.86
C GLY A 145 10.33 -6.48 1.98
N ARG A 146 10.44 -5.19 1.64
CA ARG A 146 10.17 -4.06 2.53
C ARG A 146 9.55 -2.94 1.70
N PHE A 147 8.49 -2.33 2.21
CA PHE A 147 7.81 -1.22 1.55
C PHE A 147 7.31 -0.20 2.58
N THR A 148 6.97 0.99 2.11
CA THR A 148 6.23 2.00 2.88
C THR A 148 4.87 2.25 2.24
N PHE A 149 3.90 2.58 3.09
CA PHE A 149 2.60 3.06 2.65
C PHE A 149 2.49 4.53 3.03
N GLU A 150 2.39 5.40 2.03
CA GLU A 150 2.34 6.85 2.18
C GLU A 150 0.91 7.39 1.99
N GLY A 151 -0.04 6.54 1.61
CA GLY A 151 -1.43 6.92 1.42
C GLY A 151 -1.62 8.01 0.36
N PHE A 152 -2.51 8.96 0.63
CA PHE A 152 -2.78 10.09 -0.26
C PHE A 152 -1.86 11.28 0.03
N LEU A 153 -1.27 11.84 -1.01
CA LEU A 153 -0.50 13.08 -0.90
C LEU A 153 -1.43 14.30 -0.73
N SER A 154 -0.94 15.29 0.03
CA SER A 154 -1.63 16.56 0.26
C SER A 154 -1.92 17.29 -1.07
N VAL A 155 -3.11 17.89 -1.14
CA VAL A 155 -3.48 18.82 -2.22
C VAL A 155 -2.59 20.07 -2.19
N ASN A 156 -2.09 20.45 -1.02
CA ASN A 156 -1.20 21.58 -0.85
C ASN A 156 0.17 21.28 -1.46
N LYS A 157 0.54 22.07 -2.47
CA LYS A 157 1.79 21.89 -3.24
C LYS A 157 3.06 22.02 -2.40
N ALA A 158 3.06 22.84 -1.35
CA ALA A 158 4.23 23.00 -0.50
C ALA A 158 4.42 21.77 0.41
N GLU A 159 3.34 21.34 1.07
CA GLU A 159 3.32 20.15 1.93
C GLU A 159 3.65 18.89 1.15
N ARG A 160 3.03 18.68 -0.02
CA ARG A 160 3.31 17.52 -0.88
C ARG A 160 4.79 17.46 -1.26
N ARG A 161 5.38 18.59 -1.68
CA ARG A 161 6.80 18.62 -2.05
C ARG A 161 7.73 18.40 -0.86
N ALA A 162 7.38 18.92 0.32
CA ALA A 162 8.13 18.66 1.55
C ALA A 162 8.10 17.17 1.93
N HIS A 163 6.93 16.53 1.87
CA HIS A 163 6.76 15.09 2.11
C HIS A 163 7.60 14.28 1.12
N LEU A 164 7.46 14.53 -0.18
CA LEU A 164 8.27 13.82 -1.19
C LEU A 164 9.77 14.03 -1.00
N SER A 165 10.20 15.24 -0.62
CA SER A 165 11.61 15.52 -0.37
C SER A 165 12.18 14.70 0.79
N ALA A 166 11.38 14.45 1.84
CA ALA A 166 11.77 13.58 2.95
C ALA A 166 11.96 12.12 2.52
N LEU A 167 11.35 11.70 1.41
CA LEU A 167 11.40 10.36 0.85
C LEU A 167 12.45 10.18 -0.25
N ALA A 168 13.23 11.22 -0.59
CA ALA A 168 14.15 11.18 -1.74
C ALA A 168 15.15 10.01 -1.68
N ASN A 169 15.62 9.68 -0.47
CA ASN A 169 16.57 8.60 -0.19
C ASN A 169 15.90 7.33 0.37
N GLU A 170 14.57 7.23 0.37
CA GLU A 170 13.88 6.03 0.83
C GLU A 170 14.21 4.86 -0.10
N THR A 171 14.82 3.80 0.43
CA THR A 171 15.30 2.64 -0.35
C THR A 171 14.26 1.53 -0.50
N ARG A 172 13.17 1.59 0.28
CA ARG A 172 12.03 0.69 0.17
C ARG A 172 11.12 1.11 -0.98
N THR A 173 10.38 0.15 -1.53
CA THR A 173 9.26 0.45 -2.44
C THR A 173 8.22 1.30 -1.71
N MET A 174 7.70 2.35 -2.34
CA MET A 174 6.74 3.28 -1.74
C MET A 174 5.37 3.14 -2.43
N LEU A 175 4.31 3.10 -1.63
CA LEU A 175 2.92 2.97 -2.10
C LEU A 175 2.15 4.26 -1.86
N PHE A 176 1.57 4.82 -2.91
CA PHE A 176 0.72 6.01 -2.85
C PHE A 176 -0.65 5.72 -3.45
N HIS A 177 -1.70 6.31 -2.89
CA HIS A 177 -3.01 6.39 -3.52
C HIS A 177 -3.15 7.75 -4.20
N GLU A 178 -3.79 7.79 -5.37
CA GLU A 178 -3.96 9.06 -6.07
C GLU A 178 -5.30 9.19 -6.81
N ALA A 179 -5.83 10.40 -6.77
CA ALA A 179 -7.04 10.78 -7.47
C ALA A 179 -6.69 11.26 -8.90
N PRO A 180 -7.57 11.04 -9.90
CA PRO A 180 -7.24 11.31 -11.30
C PRO A 180 -6.91 12.78 -11.55
N HIS A 181 -7.64 13.70 -10.92
CA HIS A 181 -7.44 15.14 -11.06
C HIS A 181 -6.12 15.65 -10.44
N LYS A 182 -5.44 14.83 -9.62
CA LYS A 182 -4.13 15.14 -9.02
C LYS A 182 -2.97 14.45 -9.70
N LEU A 183 -3.22 13.36 -10.43
CA LEU A 183 -2.20 12.44 -10.90
C LEU A 183 -1.05 13.11 -11.65
N GLN A 184 -1.34 13.96 -12.64
CA GLN A 184 -0.30 14.66 -13.42
C GLN A 184 0.63 15.49 -12.53
N ALA A 185 0.06 16.30 -11.61
CA ALA A 185 0.86 17.13 -10.71
C ALA A 185 1.71 16.30 -9.74
N THR A 186 1.18 15.16 -9.29
CA THR A 186 1.92 14.21 -8.45
C THR A 186 3.06 13.56 -9.22
N LEU A 187 2.84 13.12 -10.45
CA LEU A 187 3.91 12.54 -11.30
C LEU A 187 5.02 13.56 -11.59
N ASP A 188 4.66 14.81 -11.89
CA ASP A 188 5.63 15.90 -12.09
C ASP A 188 6.49 16.15 -10.83
N ASP A 189 5.86 16.15 -9.65
CA ASP A 189 6.57 16.35 -8.38
C ASP A 189 7.44 15.13 -8.02
N LEU A 190 6.96 13.90 -8.26
CA LEU A 190 7.72 12.66 -8.09
C LEU A 190 8.95 12.64 -8.99
N ALA A 191 8.78 12.91 -10.30
CA ALA A 191 9.88 12.91 -11.26
C ALA A 191 10.95 13.94 -10.89
N ARG A 192 10.51 15.14 -10.44
CA ARG A 192 11.43 16.20 -10.00
C ARG A 192 12.25 15.81 -8.77
N VAL A 193 11.64 15.10 -7.81
CA VAL A 193 12.29 14.80 -6.52
C VAL A 193 13.08 13.49 -6.56
N PHE A 194 12.56 12.45 -7.22
CA PHE A 194 13.16 11.11 -7.23
C PHE A 194 14.02 10.82 -8.47
N GLY A 195 13.96 11.69 -9.47
CA GLY A 195 14.62 11.53 -10.77
C GLY A 195 13.74 10.82 -11.79
N GLU A 196 13.88 11.21 -13.06
CA GLU A 196 13.03 10.70 -14.14
C GLU A 196 13.20 9.19 -14.37
N ASP A 197 14.39 8.64 -14.13
CA ASP A 197 14.70 7.22 -14.33
C ASP A 197 14.13 6.28 -13.24
N ARG A 198 13.53 6.83 -12.18
CA ARG A 198 12.97 5.99 -11.12
C ARG A 198 11.80 5.17 -11.68
N ARG A 199 11.80 3.86 -11.43
CA ARG A 199 10.71 3.00 -11.90
C ARG A 199 9.44 3.23 -11.08
N ILE A 200 8.31 3.15 -11.76
CA ILE A 200 6.96 3.26 -11.20
C ILE A 200 6.05 2.22 -11.86
N ALA A 201 5.19 1.60 -11.07
CA ALA A 201 3.99 0.94 -11.58
C ALA A 201 2.76 1.80 -11.25
N ILE A 202 1.93 2.08 -12.25
CA ILE A 202 0.68 2.83 -12.13
C ILE A 202 -0.45 1.84 -12.33
N CYS A 203 -1.13 1.52 -11.25
CA CYS A 203 -2.24 0.57 -11.21
C CYS A 203 -3.55 1.35 -11.18
N ARG A 204 -4.35 1.25 -12.23
CA ARG A 204 -5.60 1.97 -12.39
C ARG A 204 -6.79 1.01 -12.33
N GLU A 205 -7.85 1.41 -11.63
CA GLU A 205 -9.14 0.71 -11.64
C GLU A 205 -9.01 -0.79 -11.29
N LEU A 206 -8.18 -1.10 -10.29
CA LEU A 206 -7.92 -2.47 -9.85
C LEU A 206 -9.21 -3.23 -9.57
N THR A 207 -9.30 -4.45 -10.08
CA THR A 207 -10.43 -5.39 -10.05
C THR A 207 -11.65 -4.98 -10.88
N LYS A 208 -11.67 -3.79 -11.49
CA LYS A 208 -12.79 -3.28 -12.29
C LYS A 208 -12.62 -3.64 -13.77
N ALA A 209 -13.64 -3.36 -14.58
CA ALA A 209 -13.67 -3.69 -16.02
C ALA A 209 -12.56 -3.02 -16.86
N HIS A 210 -11.97 -1.92 -16.37
CA HIS A 210 -10.94 -1.15 -17.07
C HIS A 210 -9.59 -1.16 -16.32
N GLU A 211 -9.32 -2.25 -15.58
CA GLU A 211 -8.05 -2.48 -14.89
C GLU A 211 -6.86 -2.32 -15.86
N GLU A 212 -5.87 -1.54 -15.44
CA GLU A 212 -4.66 -1.28 -16.21
C GLU A 212 -3.45 -1.19 -15.29
N ILE A 213 -2.33 -1.83 -15.68
CA ILE A 213 -1.07 -1.77 -14.96
C ILE A 213 0.02 -1.30 -15.94
N LEU A 214 0.41 -0.04 -15.82
CA LEU A 214 1.54 0.52 -16.57
C LEU A 214 2.81 0.37 -15.73
N ARG A 215 3.89 -0.12 -16.34
CA ARG A 215 5.22 -0.19 -15.71
C ARG A 215 6.17 0.67 -16.52
N LEU A 216 6.58 1.78 -15.95
CA LEU A 216 7.27 2.87 -16.61
C LEU A 216 8.40 3.40 -15.72
N THR A 217 9.19 4.31 -16.26
CA THR A 217 9.93 5.31 -15.49
C THR A 217 9.05 6.51 -15.15
N LEU A 218 9.43 7.33 -14.17
CA LEU A 218 8.71 8.55 -13.83
C LEU A 218 8.66 9.54 -15.01
N GLY A 219 9.74 9.64 -15.79
CA GLY A 219 9.78 10.47 -17.00
C GLY A 219 8.77 10.01 -18.06
N GLU A 220 8.72 8.70 -18.33
CA GLU A 220 7.74 8.11 -19.25
C GLU A 220 6.30 8.29 -18.75
N ALA A 221 6.05 8.14 -17.45
CA ALA A 221 4.74 8.36 -16.85
C ALA A 221 4.25 9.80 -17.01
N VAL A 222 5.13 10.78 -16.80
CA VAL A 222 4.84 12.20 -17.04
C VAL A 222 4.51 12.43 -18.52
N ALA A 223 5.28 11.87 -19.44
CA ALA A 223 5.01 11.98 -20.87
C ALA A 223 3.66 11.35 -21.26
N TYR A 224 3.36 10.15 -20.77
CA TYR A 224 2.11 9.44 -21.05
C TYR A 224 0.88 10.24 -20.62
N TYR A 225 0.88 10.76 -19.39
CA TYR A 225 -0.27 11.51 -18.87
C TYR A 225 -0.33 12.97 -19.35
N LYS A 226 0.64 13.48 -20.11
CA LYS A 226 0.46 14.74 -20.87
C LYS A 226 -0.50 14.56 -22.04
N GLU A 227 -0.52 13.38 -22.65
CA GLU A 227 -1.37 13.07 -23.80
C GLU A 227 -2.67 12.38 -23.40
N GLN A 228 -2.64 11.59 -22.32
CA GLN A 228 -3.79 10.84 -21.83
C GLN A 228 -4.40 11.52 -20.59
N SER A 229 -5.71 11.77 -20.63
CA SER A 229 -6.43 12.32 -19.48
C SER A 229 -6.61 11.27 -18.38
N PRO A 230 -6.13 11.50 -17.14
CA PRO A 230 -6.36 10.58 -16.03
C PRO A 230 -7.85 10.38 -15.73
N ARG A 231 -8.25 9.14 -15.48
CA ARG A 231 -9.61 8.73 -15.06
C ARG A 231 -9.57 7.57 -14.07
N GLY A 232 -10.63 7.39 -13.30
CA GLY A 232 -10.73 6.32 -12.31
C GLY A 232 -9.81 6.53 -11.12
N GLU A 233 -9.52 5.46 -10.38
CA GLU A 233 -8.70 5.48 -9.16
C GLU A 233 -7.33 4.85 -9.40
N TYR A 234 -6.31 5.37 -8.71
CA TYR A 234 -4.92 4.96 -8.90
C TYR A 234 -4.24 4.52 -7.61
N VAL A 235 -3.42 3.48 -7.74
CA VAL A 235 -2.33 3.19 -6.82
C VAL A 235 -1.01 3.32 -7.59
N LEU A 236 -0.10 4.12 -7.03
CA LEU A 236 1.26 4.31 -7.55
C LEU A 236 2.22 3.50 -6.69
N VAL A 237 2.99 2.63 -7.32
CA VAL A 237 4.06 1.85 -6.68
C VAL A 237 5.39 2.36 -7.21
N VAL A 238 6.12 3.08 -6.39
CA VAL A 238 7.38 3.74 -6.78
C VAL A 238 8.56 2.97 -6.23
N GLU A 239 9.55 2.71 -7.07
CA GLU A 239 10.79 2.06 -6.67
C GLU A 239 11.52 2.89 -5.60
N GLY A 240 12.19 2.22 -4.66
CA GLY A 240 13.10 2.87 -3.72
C GLY A 240 14.35 3.44 -4.38
N ALA A 241 15.06 4.33 -3.69
CA ALA A 241 16.36 4.80 -4.09
C ALA A 241 17.35 3.64 -4.11
N LYS A 242 18.26 3.63 -5.09
CA LYS A 242 19.42 2.74 -5.07
C LYS A 242 20.32 3.19 -3.91
N ASP A 243 20.90 2.25 -3.18
CA ASP A 243 21.79 2.54 -2.06
C ASP A 243 22.95 3.46 -2.50
N ALA A 244 22.92 4.73 -2.09
CA ALA A 244 23.95 5.71 -2.40
C ALA A 244 25.31 5.40 -1.73
N VAL A 245 25.31 4.55 -0.71
CA VAL A 245 26.50 4.24 0.11
C VAL A 245 27.58 3.50 -0.68
N ALA A 246 27.21 2.65 -1.64
CA ALA A 246 28.19 1.98 -2.49
C ALA A 246 28.80 2.96 -3.50
N ALA A 247 27.99 3.72 -4.23
CA ALA A 247 28.50 4.66 -5.25
C ALA A 247 29.38 5.76 -4.63
N SER A 248 28.93 6.40 -3.54
CA SER A 248 29.63 7.54 -2.93
C SER A 248 31.01 7.22 -2.34
N PHE A 249 31.19 6.03 -1.75
CA PHE A 249 32.48 5.63 -1.17
C PHE A 249 33.53 5.39 -2.26
N TRP A 250 33.11 4.73 -3.34
CA TRP A 250 33.99 4.35 -4.43
C TRP A 250 34.24 5.46 -5.44
N ASP A 251 33.30 6.40 -5.60
CA ASP A 251 33.45 7.55 -6.49
C ASP A 251 34.54 8.53 -6.02
N ALA A 252 34.85 8.55 -4.72
CA ALA A 252 35.95 9.33 -4.18
C ALA A 252 37.35 8.74 -4.49
N MET A 253 37.43 7.47 -4.89
CA MET A 253 38.67 6.81 -5.28
C MET A 253 38.74 6.72 -6.81
N ASP A 254 39.90 6.96 -7.42
CA ASP A 254 40.04 6.66 -8.84
C ASP A 254 39.88 5.16 -9.12
N VAL A 255 39.55 4.82 -10.38
CA VAL A 255 39.27 3.45 -10.79
C VAL A 255 40.47 2.51 -10.54
N PRO A 256 41.73 2.89 -10.87
CA PRO A 256 42.90 2.05 -10.56
C PRO A 256 43.06 1.75 -9.06
N THR A 257 42.91 2.76 -8.20
CA THR A 257 43.04 2.60 -6.73
C THR A 257 41.93 1.72 -6.18
N HIS A 258 40.70 1.85 -6.69
CA HIS A 258 39.58 0.99 -6.31
C HIS A 258 39.83 -0.48 -6.75
N VAL A 259 40.31 -0.72 -7.98
CA VAL A 259 40.67 -2.08 -8.42
C VAL A 259 41.80 -2.64 -7.57
N GLN A 260 42.80 -1.83 -7.24
CA GLN A 260 43.94 -2.22 -6.43
C GLN A 260 43.53 -2.55 -4.98
N HIS A 261 42.54 -1.86 -4.42
CA HIS A 261 41.97 -2.18 -3.11
C HIS A 261 41.52 -3.65 -3.05
N TYR A 262 40.75 -4.13 -4.03
CA TYR A 262 40.30 -5.52 -4.08
C TYR A 262 41.43 -6.51 -4.35
N ILE A 263 42.40 -6.16 -5.20
CA ILE A 263 43.58 -7.01 -5.45
C ILE A 263 44.40 -7.18 -4.17
N SER A 264 44.58 -6.11 -3.40
CA SER A 264 45.28 -6.16 -2.11
C SER A 264 44.56 -7.00 -1.06
N GLY A 265 43.22 -7.11 -1.18
CA GLY A 265 42.38 -8.02 -0.40
C GLY A 265 42.40 -9.48 -0.88
N GLY A 266 43.25 -9.83 -1.85
CA GLY A 266 43.41 -11.21 -2.35
C GLY A 266 42.52 -11.59 -3.54
N MET A 267 41.78 -10.63 -4.13
CA MET A 267 40.93 -10.90 -5.29
C MET A 267 41.76 -10.95 -6.59
N ALA A 268 41.43 -11.87 -7.50
CA ALA A 268 42.04 -11.91 -8.83
C ALA A 268 41.68 -10.65 -9.64
N LYS A 269 42.62 -10.12 -10.44
CA LYS A 269 42.46 -8.86 -11.22
C LYS A 269 41.15 -8.80 -12.00
N MET A 270 40.75 -9.89 -12.65
CA MET A 270 39.53 -9.92 -13.45
C MET A 270 38.24 -9.92 -12.63
N ASP A 271 38.27 -10.43 -11.41
CA ASP A 271 37.12 -10.40 -10.50
C ASP A 271 37.04 -9.07 -9.76
N ALA A 272 38.19 -8.48 -9.41
CA ALA A 272 38.27 -7.11 -8.91
C ALA A 272 37.65 -6.12 -9.91
N ILE A 273 37.99 -6.20 -11.20
CA ILE A 273 37.42 -5.34 -12.25
C ILE A 273 35.89 -5.51 -12.36
N LYS A 274 35.36 -6.73 -12.23
CA LYS A 274 33.90 -6.97 -12.23
C LYS A 274 33.24 -6.39 -10.99
N GLN A 275 33.90 -6.50 -9.84
CA GLN A 275 33.39 -6.00 -8.58
C GLN A 275 33.35 -4.47 -8.58
N VAL A 276 34.43 -3.81 -8.97
CA VAL A 276 34.49 -2.34 -9.19
C VAL A 276 33.42 -1.85 -10.16
N ALA A 277 33.18 -2.58 -11.26
CA ALA A 277 32.13 -2.21 -12.22
C ALA A 277 30.72 -2.27 -11.60
N ARG A 278 30.46 -3.26 -10.74
CA ARG A 278 29.19 -3.37 -10.00
C ARG A 278 29.05 -2.25 -8.98
N ASP A 279 30.12 -2.01 -8.22
CA ASP A 279 30.14 -1.03 -7.13
C ASP A 279 30.01 0.42 -7.62
N ARG A 280 30.54 0.70 -8.82
CA ARG A 280 30.44 2.00 -9.50
C ARG A 280 29.25 2.09 -10.48
N GLY A 281 28.48 1.02 -10.66
CA GLY A 281 27.32 0.99 -11.55
C GLY A 281 27.62 1.18 -13.04
N VAL A 282 28.83 0.85 -13.49
CA VAL A 282 29.29 1.03 -14.89
C VAL A 282 29.59 -0.30 -15.58
N ALA A 283 29.75 -0.29 -16.91
CA ALA A 283 30.09 -1.51 -17.65
C ALA A 283 31.53 -1.96 -17.35
N LYS A 284 31.74 -3.28 -17.24
CA LYS A 284 33.07 -3.90 -17.03
C LYS A 284 34.13 -3.40 -18.02
N ASN A 285 33.73 -3.18 -19.28
CA ASN A 285 34.63 -2.72 -20.34
C ASN A 285 35.14 -1.29 -20.11
N GLU A 286 34.39 -0.45 -19.40
CA GLU A 286 34.81 0.91 -19.05
C GLU A 286 35.90 0.90 -17.98
N ILE A 287 35.74 0.06 -16.95
CA ILE A 287 36.78 -0.19 -15.94
C ILE A 287 38.02 -0.81 -16.60
N TYR A 288 37.84 -1.78 -17.51
CA TYR A 288 38.97 -2.44 -18.17
C TYR A 288 39.81 -1.48 -19.02
N LYS A 289 39.18 -0.56 -19.78
CA LYS A 289 39.90 0.46 -20.56
C LYS A 289 40.79 1.35 -19.68
N GLN A 290 40.24 1.82 -18.57
CA GLN A 290 40.97 2.64 -17.60
C GLN A 290 42.12 1.91 -16.89
N MET A 291 42.14 0.57 -16.94
CA MET A 291 43.21 -0.28 -16.39
C MET A 291 44.27 -0.69 -17.44
N VAL A 292 44.10 -0.33 -18.71
CA VAL A 292 44.98 -0.69 -19.83
C VAL A 292 45.69 0.54 -20.42
N ASP A 293 45.17 1.74 -20.18
CA ASP A 293 45.77 3.02 -20.60
C ASP A 293 46.84 3.57 -19.61
N GLU A 294 47.38 2.71 -18.72
CA GLU A 294 48.60 2.91 -17.90
C GLU A 294 49.75 2.03 -18.42
#